data_AF-A0A3M1ANA1-F1
#
_entry.id   AF-A0A3M1ANA1-F1
#
_cell.length_a   1.000
_cell.length_b   1.000
_cell.length_c   1.000
_cell.angle_alpha   90.00
_cell.angle_beta   90.00
_cell.angle_gamma   90.00
#
_symmetry.space_group_name_H-M   'P 1'
#
loop_
_entity.id
_entity.type
_entity.pdbx_description
1 polymer ?
#
loop_
_entity_poly.entity_id
_entity_poly.type
_entity_poly.pdbx_seq_one_letter_code
_entity_poly.pdbx_strand_id
1 'polypeptide(L)'
;MKNRGPILFSLTLIVAIVFAFIKPVDNVQKEAALMQSVLTDLAYYHYQPATIDDEFSQKVYDLFMKRLDGNRRWLTQQDVAQLQAYQTQLDDDVKVGNYAFLDLAVALQEQGINKTQEYYREFLSQPFDFTVEETYESDGEKKPFAKDDEELKEYWRKAMKFETMTRLADKVEKKEEGHEDFKDKTYEELEAEARKELLKVYDDWYKRLEKRKREDHVSMFLNCITNVFDPHSEYYQPIDKQNFDIGMSGRLEGIGARLQTDGDYTKVAEIIVGGPAWKGGELEANDRIMKVAQGDDPEWTDITGMVINDVVQLIRGTPGTKVRLYVKKADGSTQEISIIRDVVILEEGFAKSLIIETPDNERIGFLYLPKFYADFNHKDGRRCAADVAVELEKLKQENVDGIILDLRNNGGGS
;
A
#
# COMPACT_ATOMS: atom_id res chain seq x y z
N MET A 1 -50.67 -5.78 -38.39
CA MET A 1 -49.44 -5.26 -37.78
C MET A 1 -49.28 -3.78 -38.17
N LYS A 2 -49.83 -2.85 -37.39
CA LYS A 2 -49.69 -1.40 -37.61
C LYS A 2 -49.51 -0.73 -36.25
N ASN A 3 -48.55 0.20 -36.17
CA ASN A 3 -48.33 1.19 -35.11
C ASN A 3 -47.62 0.77 -33.80
N ARG A 4 -46.54 -0.02 -33.85
CA ARG A 4 -45.62 -0.17 -32.70
C ARG A 4 -44.42 0.80 -32.68
N GLY A 5 -44.10 1.42 -33.80
CA GLY A 5 -42.99 2.38 -33.94
C GLY A 5 -43.08 3.62 -33.03
N PRO A 6 -44.25 4.29 -32.89
CA PRO A 6 -44.36 5.48 -32.05
C PRO A 6 -44.20 5.17 -30.55
N ILE A 7 -44.64 3.99 -30.11
CA ILE A 7 -44.60 3.56 -28.70
C ILE A 7 -43.17 3.19 -28.30
N LEU A 8 -42.43 2.50 -29.17
CA LEU A 8 -41.00 2.21 -28.96
C LEU A 8 -40.16 3.49 -28.90
N PHE A 9 -40.46 4.47 -29.77
CA PHE A 9 -39.75 5.75 -29.79
C PHE A 9 -40.04 6.62 -28.56
N SER A 10 -41.27 6.57 -28.03
CA SER A 10 -41.62 7.29 -26.80
C SER A 10 -41.08 6.60 -25.54
N LEU A 11 -40.98 5.26 -25.52
CA LEU A 11 -40.29 4.53 -24.45
C LEU A 11 -38.77 4.80 -24.44
N THR A 12 -38.10 4.82 -25.60
CA THR A 12 -36.69 5.20 -25.66
C THR A 12 -36.46 6.66 -25.28
N LEU A 13 -37.38 7.56 -25.63
CA LEU A 13 -37.30 8.96 -25.21
C LEU A 13 -37.49 9.11 -23.69
N ILE A 14 -38.42 8.38 -23.08
CA ILE A 14 -38.62 8.38 -21.62
C ILE A 14 -37.41 7.78 -20.91
N VAL A 15 -36.84 6.67 -21.40
CA VAL A 15 -35.60 6.09 -20.85
C VAL A 15 -34.42 7.04 -21.01
N ALA A 16 -34.26 7.70 -22.16
CA ALA A 16 -33.22 8.70 -22.39
C ALA A 16 -33.39 9.93 -21.50
N ILE A 17 -34.64 10.35 -21.23
CA ILE A 17 -34.96 11.42 -20.29
C ILE A 17 -34.63 10.98 -18.85
N VAL A 18 -35.01 9.77 -18.44
CA VAL A 18 -34.67 9.23 -17.11
C VAL A 18 -33.15 9.15 -16.94
N PHE A 19 -32.41 8.64 -17.94
CA PHE A 19 -30.93 8.64 -17.92
C PHE A 19 -30.33 10.04 -17.97
N ALA A 20 -30.96 11.01 -18.63
CA ALA A 20 -30.53 12.41 -18.63
C ALA A 20 -30.82 13.12 -17.29
N PHE A 21 -31.73 12.59 -16.47
CA PHE A 21 -32.04 13.08 -15.12
C PHE A 21 -31.37 12.27 -13.99
N ILE A 22 -30.71 11.15 -14.29
CA ILE A 22 -29.73 10.55 -13.37
C ILE A 22 -28.52 11.48 -13.39
N LYS A 23 -28.54 12.47 -12.50
CA LYS A 23 -27.32 13.23 -12.20
C LYS A 23 -26.25 12.22 -11.80
N PRO A 24 -25.00 12.36 -12.27
CA PRO A 24 -23.90 11.59 -11.69
C PRO A 24 -23.97 11.81 -10.17
N VAL A 25 -24.10 10.71 -9.42
CA VAL A 25 -24.16 10.77 -7.96
C VAL A 25 -22.94 11.56 -7.50
N ASP A 26 -23.20 12.67 -6.82
CA ASP A 26 -22.16 13.54 -6.29
C ASP A 26 -21.24 12.70 -5.39
N ASN A 27 -19.93 12.85 -5.54
CA ASN A 27 -18.96 12.07 -4.76
C ASN A 27 -19.19 12.28 -3.25
N VAL A 28 -19.63 13.46 -2.85
CA VAL A 28 -20.02 13.76 -1.45
C VAL A 28 -21.16 12.86 -0.97
N GLN A 29 -22.19 12.64 -1.80
CA GLN A 29 -23.30 11.77 -1.45
C GLN A 29 -22.88 10.29 -1.38
N LYS A 30 -21.96 9.87 -2.25
CA LYS A 30 -21.40 8.50 -2.19
C LYS A 30 -20.58 8.30 -0.92
N GLU A 31 -19.70 9.23 -0.58
CA GLU A 31 -18.86 9.18 0.63
C GLU A 31 -19.72 9.18 1.90
N ALA A 32 -20.77 10.00 1.96
CA ALA A 32 -21.71 10.02 3.08
C ALA A 32 -22.45 8.68 3.23
N ALA A 33 -22.98 8.13 2.12
CA ALA A 33 -23.65 6.84 2.12
C ALA A 33 -22.71 5.70 2.50
N LEU A 34 -21.44 5.76 2.08
CA LEU A 34 -20.41 4.80 2.46
C LEU A 34 -20.18 4.80 3.97
N MET A 35 -19.95 5.96 4.58
CA MET A 35 -19.73 6.10 6.02
C MET A 35 -20.93 5.58 6.82
N GLN A 36 -22.14 5.94 6.41
CA GLN A 36 -23.36 5.47 7.05
C GLN A 36 -23.54 3.95 6.92
N SER A 37 -23.17 3.37 5.78
CA SER A 37 -23.21 1.92 5.57
C SER A 37 -22.24 1.21 6.50
N VAL A 38 -20.99 1.70 6.58
CA VAL A 38 -19.96 1.16 7.50
C VAL A 38 -20.45 1.21 8.95
N LEU A 39 -20.98 2.35 9.41
CA LEU A 39 -21.50 2.47 10.77
C LEU A 39 -22.70 1.57 11.02
N THR A 40 -23.60 1.44 10.05
CA THR A 40 -24.77 0.56 10.14
C THR A 40 -24.29 -0.88 10.31
N ASP A 41 -23.37 -1.34 9.47
CA ASP A 41 -22.86 -2.70 9.54
C ASP A 41 -22.14 -2.97 10.87
N LEU A 42 -21.35 -2.01 11.37
CA LEU A 42 -20.74 -2.12 12.69
C LEU A 42 -21.78 -2.13 13.82
N ALA A 43 -22.83 -1.32 13.76
CA ALA A 43 -23.85 -1.30 14.80
C ALA A 43 -24.67 -2.61 14.85
N TYR A 44 -24.93 -3.23 13.70
CA TYR A 44 -25.77 -4.44 13.61
C TYR A 44 -25.01 -5.76 13.70
N TYR A 45 -23.80 -5.84 13.13
CA TYR A 45 -23.06 -7.10 12.98
C TYR A 45 -21.83 -7.21 13.87
N HIS A 46 -21.32 -6.11 14.43
CA HIS A 46 -20.15 -6.17 15.30
C HIS A 46 -20.47 -6.93 16.59
N TYR A 47 -19.53 -7.76 17.05
CA TYR A 47 -19.73 -8.59 18.25
C TYR A 47 -19.97 -7.76 19.51
N GLN A 48 -19.28 -6.62 19.61
CA GLN A 48 -19.38 -5.68 20.72
C GLN A 48 -19.46 -4.26 20.17
N PRO A 49 -20.62 -3.80 19.68
CA PRO A 49 -20.74 -2.49 19.03
C PRO A 49 -20.37 -1.39 20.02
N ALA A 50 -19.55 -0.42 19.57
CA ALA A 50 -19.22 0.75 20.37
C ALA A 50 -20.41 1.70 20.49
N THR A 51 -20.48 2.43 21.61
CA THR A 51 -21.40 3.57 21.72
C THR A 51 -20.80 4.74 20.95
N ILE A 52 -21.59 5.40 20.10
CA ILE A 52 -21.14 6.52 19.26
C ILE A 52 -21.51 7.83 19.98
N ASP A 53 -20.62 8.26 20.86
CA ASP A 53 -20.72 9.44 21.74
C ASP A 53 -19.40 10.26 21.76
N ASP A 54 -19.30 11.26 22.64
CA ASP A 54 -18.10 12.11 22.77
C ASP A 54 -16.81 11.31 23.09
N GLU A 55 -16.91 10.18 23.80
CA GLU A 55 -15.73 9.33 24.08
C GLU A 55 -15.27 8.62 22.81
N PHE A 56 -16.21 8.15 21.99
CA PHE A 56 -15.93 7.63 20.66
C PHE A 56 -15.27 8.71 19.78
N SER A 57 -15.82 9.92 19.75
CA SER A 57 -15.25 11.06 19.02
C SER A 57 -13.79 11.31 19.39
N GLN A 58 -13.49 11.33 20.68
CA GLN A 58 -12.13 11.58 21.15
C GLN A 58 -11.16 10.49 20.71
N LYS A 59 -11.55 9.21 20.79
CA LYS A 59 -10.72 8.09 20.33
C LYS A 59 -10.47 8.12 18.83
N VAL A 60 -11.49 8.43 18.03
CA VAL A 60 -11.35 8.58 16.57
C VAL A 60 -10.41 9.74 16.27
N TYR A 61 -10.59 10.88 16.93
CA TYR A 61 -9.73 12.05 16.78
C TYR A 61 -8.27 11.72 17.10
N ASP A 62 -7.99 11.13 18.27
CA ASP A 62 -6.63 10.81 18.72
C ASP A 62 -5.93 9.83 17.77
N LEU A 63 -6.64 8.78 17.35
CA LEU A 63 -6.12 7.79 16.39
C LEU A 63 -5.86 8.42 15.03
N PHE A 64 -6.77 9.26 14.55
CA PHE A 64 -6.62 9.97 13.29
C PHE A 64 -5.43 10.92 13.33
N MET A 65 -5.28 11.73 14.38
CA MET A 65 -4.14 12.64 14.54
C MET A 65 -2.81 11.89 14.61
N LYS A 66 -2.78 10.70 15.23
CA LYS A 66 -1.60 9.83 15.24
C LYS A 66 -1.25 9.30 13.85
N ARG A 67 -2.24 8.92 13.02
CA ARG A 67 -2.01 8.45 11.64
C ARG A 67 -1.68 9.59 10.68
N LEU A 68 -2.29 10.76 10.87
CA LEU A 68 -2.09 11.93 10.05
C LEU A 68 -0.71 12.54 10.25
N ASP A 69 -0.27 12.75 11.50
CA ASP A 69 1.02 13.37 11.80
C ASP A 69 1.60 12.94 13.16
N GLY A 70 1.69 11.63 13.39
CA GLY A 70 2.25 11.06 14.62
C GLY A 70 3.71 11.43 14.88
N ASN A 71 4.48 11.69 13.81
CA ASN A 71 5.89 12.10 13.91
C ASN A 71 6.08 13.63 14.02
N ARG A 72 5.00 14.41 14.07
CA ARG A 72 5.02 15.88 14.21
C ARG A 72 5.88 16.55 13.14
N ARG A 73 5.65 16.15 11.89
CA ARG A 73 6.43 16.56 10.71
C ARG A 73 5.77 17.71 9.95
N TRP A 74 4.47 17.94 10.09
CA TRP A 74 3.75 18.86 9.21
C TRP A 74 2.94 19.91 9.97
N LEU A 75 2.28 19.51 11.05
CA LEU A 75 1.33 20.36 11.74
C LEU A 75 1.98 21.14 12.89
N THR A 76 1.56 22.39 13.05
CA THR A 76 1.85 23.22 14.22
C THR A 76 0.74 23.11 15.27
N GLN A 77 0.96 23.65 16.47
CA GLN A 77 -0.06 23.77 17.51
C GLN A 77 -1.27 24.59 17.03
N GLN A 78 -1.06 25.60 16.18
CA GLN A 78 -2.15 26.38 15.59
C GLN A 78 -3.02 25.54 14.66
N ASP A 79 -2.41 24.66 13.86
CA ASP A 79 -3.15 23.76 12.97
C ASP A 79 -3.95 22.73 13.78
N VAL A 80 -3.31 22.15 14.79
CA VAL A 80 -3.96 21.19 15.69
C VAL A 80 -5.12 21.83 16.46
N ALA A 81 -4.99 23.09 16.89
CA ALA A 81 -6.06 23.81 17.58
C ALA A 81 -7.32 23.96 16.71
N GLN A 82 -7.19 24.11 15.40
CA GLN A 82 -8.34 24.14 14.48
C GLN A 82 -9.04 22.78 14.42
N LEU A 83 -8.26 21.69 14.43
CA LEU A 83 -8.77 20.32 14.41
C LEU A 83 -9.39 19.92 15.76
N GLN A 84 -8.86 20.42 16.88
CA GLN A 84 -9.39 20.14 18.22
C GLN A 84 -10.86 20.55 18.39
N ALA A 85 -11.35 21.51 17.60
CA ALA A 85 -12.76 21.89 17.60
C ALA A 85 -13.72 20.73 17.26
N TYR A 86 -13.22 19.68 16.58
CA TYR A 86 -14.00 18.51 16.20
C TYR A 86 -13.89 17.35 17.20
N GLN A 87 -13.08 17.46 18.26
CA GLN A 87 -12.74 16.34 19.14
C GLN A 87 -13.97 15.67 19.80
N THR A 88 -15.07 16.40 19.96
CA THR A 88 -16.36 15.90 20.48
C THR A 88 -17.50 16.02 19.47
N GLN A 89 -17.21 16.24 18.19
CA GLN A 89 -18.22 16.39 17.13
C GLN A 89 -18.21 15.20 16.14
N LEU A 90 -17.11 14.42 16.11
CA LEU A 90 -16.95 13.36 15.13
C LEU A 90 -18.06 12.31 15.17
N ASP A 91 -18.61 11.99 16.33
CA ASP A 91 -19.70 11.04 16.54
C ASP A 91 -20.99 11.52 15.86
N ASP A 92 -21.28 12.82 15.91
CA ASP A 92 -22.40 13.42 15.20
C ASP A 92 -22.14 13.53 13.71
N ASP A 93 -20.94 13.95 13.32
CA ASP A 93 -20.53 14.07 11.92
C ASP A 93 -20.59 12.71 11.21
N VAL A 94 -20.14 11.62 11.86
CA VAL A 94 -20.14 10.30 11.24
C VAL A 94 -21.55 9.73 11.04
N LYS A 95 -22.50 10.05 11.94
CA LYS A 95 -23.92 9.64 11.79
C LYS A 95 -24.55 10.24 10.53
N VAL A 96 -24.18 11.48 10.18
CA VAL A 96 -24.73 12.19 9.02
C VAL A 96 -23.85 12.11 7.77
N GLY A 97 -22.68 11.45 7.85
CA GLY A 97 -21.75 11.33 6.74
C GLY A 97 -21.03 12.64 6.41
N ASN A 98 -20.73 13.47 7.42
CA ASN A 98 -20.01 14.73 7.26
C ASN A 98 -18.48 14.51 7.33
N TYR A 99 -17.77 15.00 6.32
CA TYR A 99 -16.31 14.87 6.20
C TYR A 99 -15.54 16.17 6.47
N ALA A 100 -16.19 17.21 7.02
CA ALA A 100 -15.56 18.51 7.26
C ALA A 100 -14.24 18.43 8.06
N PHE A 101 -14.19 17.56 9.07
CA PHE A 101 -12.95 17.28 9.80
C PHE A 101 -11.84 16.71 8.91
N LEU A 102 -12.16 15.69 8.10
CA LEU A 102 -11.20 15.08 7.17
C LEU A 102 -10.70 16.11 6.17
N ASP A 103 -11.61 16.90 5.60
CA ASP A 103 -11.29 17.92 4.59
C ASP A 103 -10.34 18.97 5.14
N LEU A 104 -10.61 19.48 6.36
CA LEU A 104 -9.75 20.43 7.04
C LEU A 104 -8.38 19.81 7.36
N ALA A 105 -8.36 18.59 7.89
CA ALA A 105 -7.12 17.92 8.27
C ALA A 105 -6.21 17.62 7.08
N VAL A 106 -6.79 17.18 5.96
CA VAL A 106 -6.06 16.97 4.71
C VAL A 106 -5.52 18.29 4.17
N ALA A 107 -6.33 19.35 4.16
CA ALA A 107 -5.88 20.67 3.70
C ALA A 107 -4.71 21.22 4.54
N LEU A 108 -4.77 21.08 5.87
CA LEU A 108 -3.68 21.48 6.76
C LEU A 108 -2.43 20.61 6.55
N GLN A 109 -2.59 19.29 6.37
CA GLN A 109 -1.48 18.40 6.08
C GLN A 109 -0.82 18.74 4.73
N GLU A 110 -1.59 19.02 3.68
CA GLU A 110 -1.08 19.41 2.37
C GLU A 110 -0.30 20.73 2.44
N GLN A 111 -0.81 21.72 3.18
CA GLN A 111 -0.08 22.96 3.45
C GLN A 111 1.24 22.69 4.17
N GLY A 112 1.22 21.83 5.20
CA GLY A 112 2.41 21.38 5.91
C GLY A 112 3.42 20.71 4.99
N ILE A 113 2.98 19.75 4.16
CA ILE A 113 3.81 19.05 3.17
C ILE A 113 4.46 20.04 2.20
N ASN A 114 3.68 20.93 1.59
CA ASN A 114 4.20 21.91 0.63
C ASN A 114 5.26 22.81 1.28
N LYS A 115 5.00 23.28 2.49
CA LYS A 115 5.92 24.12 3.28
C LYS A 115 7.22 23.37 3.61
N THR A 116 7.12 22.14 4.13
CA THR A 116 8.29 21.40 4.62
C THR A 116 9.14 20.81 3.49
N GLN A 117 8.64 20.81 2.25
CA GLN A 117 9.41 20.42 1.07
C GLN A 117 10.61 21.36 0.85
N GLU A 118 10.46 22.65 1.14
CA GLU A 118 11.55 23.62 1.06
C GLU A 118 12.60 23.39 2.15
N TYR A 119 12.17 23.03 3.36
CA TYR A 119 13.06 22.88 4.52
C TYR A 119 14.11 21.80 4.33
N TYR A 120 13.71 20.59 3.93
CA TYR A 120 14.70 19.51 3.77
C TYR A 120 15.66 19.82 2.61
N ARG A 121 15.19 20.44 1.52
CA ARG A 121 16.04 20.83 0.39
C ARG A 121 17.07 21.88 0.82
N GLU A 122 16.64 22.88 1.58
CA GLU A 122 17.51 23.90 2.17
C GLU A 122 18.59 23.25 3.04
N PHE A 123 18.20 22.45 4.03
CA PHE A 123 19.15 21.87 4.98
C PHE A 123 20.10 20.86 4.35
N LEU A 124 19.65 20.04 3.40
CA LEU A 124 20.50 19.08 2.73
C LEU A 124 21.40 19.70 1.65
N SER A 125 21.19 20.97 1.28
CA SER A 125 22.06 21.68 0.33
C SER A 125 23.40 22.11 0.94
N GLN A 126 23.48 22.15 2.27
CA GLN A 126 24.64 22.64 3.03
C GLN A 126 25.15 21.58 4.02
N PRO A 127 26.44 21.60 4.38
CA PRO A 127 26.99 20.65 5.34
C PRO A 127 26.45 20.89 6.75
N PHE A 128 26.30 19.83 7.53
CA PHE A 128 25.97 19.94 8.95
C PHE A 128 27.22 20.04 9.83
N ASP A 129 27.14 20.82 10.90
CA ASP A 129 28.16 20.84 11.95
C ASP A 129 27.85 19.76 12.99
N PHE A 130 28.58 18.64 12.94
CA PHE A 130 28.45 17.52 13.89
C PHE A 130 29.22 17.71 15.20
N THR A 131 29.91 18.85 15.40
CA THR A 131 30.64 19.13 16.64
C THR A 131 29.74 19.72 17.74
N VAL A 132 28.56 20.20 17.36
CA VAL A 132 27.56 20.74 18.30
C VAL A 132 26.84 19.59 19.01
N GLU A 133 26.92 19.60 20.34
CA GLU A 133 26.15 18.69 21.21
C GLU A 133 24.67 19.09 21.23
N GLU A 134 23.81 18.19 20.76
CA GLU A 134 22.38 18.41 20.71
C GLU A 134 21.60 17.09 20.76
N THR A 135 20.31 17.19 21.11
CA THR A 135 19.40 16.04 21.22
C THR A 135 18.30 16.09 20.16
N TYR A 136 18.01 14.92 19.59
CA TYR A 136 16.89 14.65 18.68
C TYR A 136 15.99 13.58 19.30
N GLU A 137 14.73 13.92 19.54
CA GLU A 137 13.70 12.95 19.92
C GLU A 137 13.13 12.34 18.64
N SER A 138 13.39 11.04 18.44
CA SER A 138 12.92 10.27 17.29
C SER A 138 11.51 9.69 17.50
N ASP A 139 11.06 9.63 18.76
CA ASP A 139 9.72 9.17 19.13
C ASP A 139 8.71 10.31 19.05
N GLY A 140 7.91 10.31 17.98
CA GLY A 140 6.86 11.30 17.75
C GLY A 140 5.79 11.37 18.84
N GLU A 141 5.59 10.29 19.61
CA GLU A 141 4.62 10.28 20.72
C GLU A 141 5.11 11.11 21.91
N LYS A 142 6.43 11.20 22.10
CA LYS A 142 7.06 12.01 23.16
C LYS A 142 7.27 13.46 22.74
N LYS A 143 6.98 13.78 21.49
CA LYS A 143 7.23 15.08 20.89
C LYS A 143 5.93 15.91 20.85
N PRO A 144 5.90 17.11 21.45
CA PRO A 144 4.77 18.01 21.25
C PRO A 144 4.72 18.47 19.79
N PHE A 145 3.54 18.88 19.33
CA PHE A 145 3.45 19.62 18.07
C PHE A 145 4.25 20.92 18.19
N ALA A 146 4.91 21.32 17.10
CA ALA A 146 5.69 22.54 17.06
C ALA A 146 4.79 23.75 17.33
N LYS A 147 5.23 24.65 18.20
CA LYS A 147 4.48 25.85 18.58
C LYS A 147 4.16 26.75 17.39
N ASP A 148 5.12 26.88 16.48
CA ASP A 148 5.07 27.73 15.30
C ASP A 148 5.97 27.17 14.18
N ASP A 149 5.98 27.86 13.04
CA ASP A 149 6.74 27.45 11.86
C ASP A 149 8.26 27.44 12.07
N GLU A 150 8.77 28.30 12.96
CA GLU A 150 10.21 28.33 13.29
C GLU A 150 10.60 27.10 14.10
N GLU A 151 9.79 26.71 15.09
CA GLU A 151 10.03 25.46 15.82
C GLU A 151 9.86 24.23 14.91
N LEU A 152 8.89 24.25 13.98
CA LEU A 152 8.74 23.19 12.99
C LEU A 152 9.97 23.10 12.09
N LYS A 153 10.49 24.23 11.61
CA LYS A 153 11.70 24.27 10.79
C LYS A 153 12.91 23.73 11.56
N GLU A 154 13.02 24.02 12.85
CA GLU A 154 14.06 23.46 13.73
C GLU A 154 13.91 21.94 13.93
N TYR A 155 12.68 21.43 14.06
CA TYR A 155 12.41 19.99 14.08
C TYR A 155 12.94 19.31 12.82
N TRP A 156 12.73 19.93 11.65
CA TRP A 156 13.24 19.43 10.37
C TRP A 156 14.77 19.51 10.29
N ARG A 157 15.39 20.59 10.74
CA ARG A 157 16.86 20.71 10.77
C ARG A 157 17.49 19.56 11.56
N LYS A 158 16.98 19.30 12.78
CA LYS A 158 17.46 18.21 13.65
C LYS A 158 17.26 16.85 13.02
N ALA A 159 16.10 16.60 12.42
CA ALA A 159 15.83 15.35 11.72
C ALA A 159 16.80 15.13 10.55
N MET A 160 17.03 16.15 9.71
CA MET A 160 17.95 16.06 8.57
C MET A 160 19.39 15.85 9.02
N LYS A 161 19.83 16.55 10.07
CA LYS A 161 21.15 16.34 10.66
C LYS A 161 21.31 14.91 11.19
N PHE A 162 20.35 14.44 11.99
CA PHE A 162 20.37 13.09 12.56
C PHE A 162 20.40 12.00 11.48
N GLU A 163 19.53 12.10 10.49
CA GLU A 163 19.46 11.11 9.40
C GLU A 163 20.69 11.13 8.48
N THR A 164 21.32 12.30 8.31
CA THR A 164 22.62 12.42 7.62
C THR A 164 23.71 11.79 8.46
N MET A 165 23.73 12.04 9.77
CA MET A 165 24.71 11.49 10.70
C MET A 165 24.71 9.96 10.70
N THR A 166 23.53 9.32 10.74
CA THR A 166 23.43 7.85 10.70
C THR A 166 24.03 7.28 9.41
N ARG A 167 23.70 7.88 8.25
CA ARG A 167 24.26 7.45 6.96
C ARG A 167 25.77 7.67 6.87
N LEU A 168 26.24 8.78 7.44
CA LEU A 168 27.65 9.09 7.49
C LEU A 168 28.40 8.11 8.39
N ALA A 169 27.84 7.75 9.54
CA ALA A 169 28.40 6.73 10.43
C ALA A 169 28.57 5.39 9.72
N ASP A 170 27.53 4.90 9.03
CA ASP A 170 27.61 3.65 8.25
C ASP A 170 28.71 3.69 7.17
N LYS A 171 28.89 4.85 6.52
CA LYS A 171 29.93 5.05 5.50
C LYS A 171 31.33 5.11 6.10
N VAL A 172 31.48 5.74 7.26
CA VAL A 172 32.75 5.81 8.00
C VAL A 172 33.13 4.42 8.50
N GLU A 173 32.19 3.65 9.04
CA GLU A 173 32.42 2.25 9.45
C GLU A 173 32.92 1.41 8.27
N LYS A 174 32.26 1.48 7.11
CA LYS A 174 32.72 0.78 5.90
C LYS A 174 34.09 1.24 5.42
N LYS A 175 34.42 2.53 5.58
CA LYS A 175 35.76 3.02 5.29
C LYS A 175 36.79 2.39 6.24
N GLU A 176 36.49 2.33 7.54
CA GLU A 176 37.37 1.75 8.56
C GLU A 176 37.58 0.24 8.39
N GLU A 177 36.55 -0.47 7.93
CA GLU A 177 36.62 -1.88 7.53
C GLU A 177 37.42 -2.13 6.24
N GLY A 178 37.79 -1.06 5.51
CA GLY A 178 38.63 -1.14 4.31
C GLY A 178 37.88 -1.50 3.02
N HIS A 179 36.57 -1.25 2.94
CA HIS A 179 35.81 -1.43 1.69
C HIS A 179 36.35 -0.51 0.58
N GLU A 180 36.64 -1.08 -0.60
CA GLU A 180 37.30 -0.37 -1.71
C GLU A 180 36.58 0.91 -2.14
N ASP A 181 35.25 0.90 -2.12
CA ASP A 181 34.41 2.04 -2.52
C ASP A 181 34.52 3.28 -1.61
N PHE A 182 35.11 3.13 -0.41
CA PHE A 182 35.14 4.17 0.62
C PHE A 182 36.55 4.55 1.09
N LYS A 183 37.55 3.72 0.79
CA LYS A 183 38.91 3.82 1.34
C LYS A 183 39.56 5.19 1.11
N ASP A 184 39.40 5.75 -0.09
CA ASP A 184 40.07 6.99 -0.49
C ASP A 184 39.21 8.25 -0.26
N LYS A 185 37.96 8.11 0.20
CA LYS A 185 37.03 9.24 0.35
C LYS A 185 37.28 10.03 1.62
N THR A 186 37.31 11.36 1.58
CA THR A 186 37.40 12.20 2.79
C THR A 186 36.08 12.20 3.57
N TYR A 187 36.11 12.64 4.83
CA TYR A 187 34.89 12.76 5.63
C TYR A 187 33.88 13.72 5.00
N GLU A 188 34.36 14.82 4.42
CA GLU A 188 33.54 15.80 3.71
C GLU A 188 32.88 15.21 2.46
N GLU A 189 33.58 14.35 1.73
CA GLU A 189 33.02 13.62 0.59
C GLU A 189 31.94 12.64 1.03
N LEU A 190 32.19 11.88 2.10
CA LEU A 190 31.20 10.95 2.66
C LEU A 190 29.95 11.67 3.20
N GLU A 191 30.13 12.84 3.83
CA GLU A 191 29.04 13.69 4.32
C GLU A 191 28.19 14.21 3.16
N ALA A 192 28.84 14.72 2.11
CA ALA A 192 28.16 15.21 0.92
C ALA A 192 27.39 14.09 0.20
N GLU A 193 27.96 12.89 0.13
CA GLU A 193 27.27 11.70 -0.39
C GLU A 193 26.06 11.32 0.47
N ALA A 194 26.21 11.31 1.80
CA ALA A 194 25.12 11.02 2.73
C ALA A 194 23.95 12.00 2.56
N ARG A 195 24.22 13.31 2.45
CA ARG A 195 23.19 14.32 2.18
C ARG A 195 22.54 14.13 0.81
N LYS A 196 23.31 13.81 -0.23
CA LYS A 196 22.78 13.57 -1.58
C LYS A 196 21.87 12.35 -1.64
N GLU A 197 22.23 11.27 -0.96
CA GLU A 197 21.40 10.08 -0.83
C GLU A 197 20.11 10.39 -0.06
N LEU A 198 20.23 11.11 1.05
CA LEU A 198 19.08 11.54 1.85
C LEU A 198 18.13 12.44 1.05
N LEU A 199 18.68 13.38 0.27
CA LEU A 199 17.92 14.27 -0.60
C LEU A 199 17.07 13.46 -1.59
N LYS A 200 17.67 12.44 -2.22
CA LYS A 200 16.94 11.54 -3.12
C LYS A 200 15.82 10.78 -2.40
N VAL A 201 16.09 10.25 -1.20
CA VAL A 201 15.08 9.54 -0.40
C VAL A 201 13.89 10.44 -0.09
N TYR A 202 14.15 11.69 0.31
CA TYR A 202 13.10 12.66 0.61
C TYR A 202 12.36 13.12 -0.66
N ASP A 203 13.05 13.36 -1.77
CA ASP A 203 12.42 13.67 -3.06
C ASP A 203 11.45 12.57 -3.49
N ASP A 204 11.87 11.32 -3.41
CA ASP A 204 11.03 10.18 -3.76
C ASP A 204 9.87 10.02 -2.77
N TRP A 205 10.07 10.33 -1.49
CA TRP A 205 9.02 10.29 -0.48
C TRP A 205 7.95 11.37 -0.70
N TYR A 206 8.35 12.61 -0.92
CA TYR A 206 7.43 13.72 -1.21
C TYR A 206 6.66 13.49 -2.52
N LYS A 207 7.32 13.00 -3.58
CA LYS A 207 6.64 12.59 -4.82
C LYS A 207 5.55 11.53 -4.59
N ARG A 208 5.70 10.64 -3.60
CA ARG A 208 4.65 9.67 -3.24
C ARG A 208 3.52 10.32 -2.46
N LEU A 209 3.84 11.25 -1.56
CA LEU A 209 2.84 11.99 -0.79
C LEU A 209 1.91 12.82 -1.70
N GLU A 210 2.46 13.46 -2.74
CA GLU A 210 1.73 14.25 -3.75
C GLU A 210 0.76 13.41 -4.59
N LYS A 211 0.95 12.08 -4.66
CA LYS A 211 0.13 11.17 -5.47
C LYS A 211 -1.00 10.50 -4.68
N ARG A 212 -1.13 10.80 -3.38
CA ARG A 212 -2.23 10.26 -2.57
C ARG A 212 -3.55 10.83 -3.06
N LYS A 213 -4.57 9.98 -3.10
CA LYS A 213 -5.89 10.34 -3.60
C LYS A 213 -6.87 10.55 -2.45
N ARG A 214 -8.01 11.16 -2.76
CA ARG A 214 -9.11 11.34 -1.80
C ARG A 214 -9.53 10.01 -1.17
N GLU A 215 -9.58 8.96 -1.98
CA GLU A 215 -9.96 7.61 -1.54
C GLU A 215 -9.01 7.06 -0.47
N ASP A 216 -7.71 7.36 -0.55
CA ASP A 216 -6.73 6.94 0.46
C ASP A 216 -6.99 7.65 1.81
N HIS A 217 -7.32 8.94 1.76
CA HIS A 217 -7.66 9.73 2.96
C HIS A 217 -8.98 9.29 3.59
N VAL A 218 -10.00 9.03 2.77
CA VAL A 218 -11.29 8.48 3.22
C VAL A 218 -11.08 7.09 3.83
N SER A 219 -10.30 6.22 3.18
CA SER A 219 -9.96 4.90 3.71
C SER A 219 -9.25 4.99 5.06
N MET A 220 -8.27 5.89 5.19
CA MET A 220 -7.60 6.13 6.48
C MET A 220 -8.58 6.58 7.56
N PHE A 221 -9.50 7.50 7.24
CA PHE A 221 -10.49 8.01 8.19
C PHE A 221 -11.50 6.94 8.62
N LEU A 222 -12.08 6.21 7.67
CA LEU A 222 -12.97 5.08 7.95
C LEU A 222 -12.28 4.01 8.79
N ASN A 223 -10.99 3.74 8.54
CA ASN A 223 -10.22 2.83 9.37
C ASN A 223 -9.94 3.37 10.77
N CYS A 224 -9.88 4.70 10.98
CA CYS A 224 -9.83 5.23 12.35
C CYS A 224 -11.14 4.97 13.09
N ILE A 225 -12.28 5.11 12.40
CA ILE A 225 -13.61 4.82 12.94
C ILE A 225 -13.75 3.33 13.27
N THR A 226 -13.45 2.44 12.33
CA THR A 226 -13.58 0.99 12.54
C THR A 226 -12.64 0.48 13.63
N ASN A 227 -11.41 1.01 13.73
CA ASN A 227 -10.45 0.55 14.74
C ASN A 227 -10.74 1.02 16.16
N VAL A 228 -11.67 1.97 16.35
CA VAL A 228 -12.18 2.33 17.68
C VAL A 228 -13.18 1.30 18.20
N PHE A 229 -13.85 0.55 17.30
CA PHE A 229 -14.69 -0.58 17.71
C PHE A 229 -13.82 -1.72 18.23
N ASP A 230 -12.79 -2.11 17.47
CA ASP A 230 -11.79 -3.10 17.86
C ASP A 230 -10.57 -3.07 16.90
N PRO A 231 -9.40 -3.63 17.28
CA PRO A 231 -8.17 -3.57 16.46
C PRO A 231 -8.18 -4.43 15.17
N HIS A 232 -9.22 -5.22 14.92
CA HIS A 232 -9.35 -6.14 13.79
C HIS A 232 -10.53 -5.80 12.85
N SER A 233 -11.35 -4.80 13.16
CA SER A 233 -12.33 -4.25 12.22
C SER A 233 -11.69 -3.26 11.26
N GLU A 234 -11.66 -3.60 9.97
CA GLU A 234 -11.05 -2.78 8.92
C GLU A 234 -12.03 -2.48 7.78
N TYR A 235 -11.91 -1.28 7.22
CA TYR A 235 -12.49 -0.92 5.94
C TYR A 235 -11.45 -1.16 4.83
N TYR A 236 -11.86 -1.94 3.82
CA TYR A 236 -11.08 -2.13 2.60
C TYR A 236 -11.70 -1.36 1.44
N GLN A 237 -10.93 -0.42 0.87
CA GLN A 237 -11.22 0.09 -0.48
C GLN A 237 -11.06 -1.03 -1.53
N PRO A 238 -11.62 -0.90 -2.75
CA PRO A 238 -11.70 -1.99 -3.71
C PRO A 238 -10.37 -2.69 -4.02
N ILE A 239 -9.28 -1.92 -4.13
CA ILE A 239 -7.95 -2.48 -4.41
C ILE A 239 -7.40 -3.29 -3.22
N ASP A 240 -7.62 -2.81 -2.00
CA ASP A 240 -7.18 -3.49 -0.79
C ASP A 240 -7.99 -4.76 -0.56
N LYS A 241 -9.29 -4.72 -0.84
CA LYS A 241 -10.16 -5.91 -0.83
C LYS A 241 -9.70 -6.95 -1.84
N GLN A 242 -9.36 -6.53 -3.06
CA GLN A 242 -8.82 -7.43 -4.09
C GLN A 242 -7.51 -8.07 -3.61
N ASN A 243 -6.60 -7.29 -3.03
CA ASN A 243 -5.33 -7.79 -2.51
C ASN A 243 -5.53 -8.75 -1.33
N PHE A 244 -6.48 -8.49 -0.44
CA PHE A 244 -6.89 -9.40 0.62
C PHE A 244 -7.40 -10.73 0.06
N ASP A 245 -8.28 -10.69 -0.95
CA ASP A 245 -8.84 -11.90 -1.58
C ASP A 245 -7.77 -12.73 -2.30
N ILE A 246 -6.82 -12.08 -2.97
CA ILE A 246 -5.64 -12.74 -3.55
C ILE A 246 -4.81 -13.38 -2.44
N GLY A 247 -4.61 -12.67 -1.34
CA GLY A 247 -3.95 -13.18 -0.14
C GLY A 247 -4.65 -14.41 0.44
N MET A 248 -5.97 -14.44 0.48
CA MET A 248 -6.73 -15.56 1.05
C MET A 248 -6.82 -16.76 0.10
N SER A 249 -7.01 -16.52 -1.19
CA SER A 249 -7.17 -17.58 -2.20
C SER A 249 -5.83 -18.12 -2.74
N GLY A 250 -4.76 -17.32 -2.69
CA GLY A 250 -3.52 -17.59 -3.41
C GLY A 250 -3.68 -17.54 -4.94
N ARG A 251 -4.78 -16.97 -5.43
CA ARG A 251 -5.10 -16.85 -6.87
C ARG A 251 -5.09 -15.39 -7.27
N LEU A 252 -4.41 -15.10 -8.37
CA LEU A 252 -4.35 -13.78 -8.98
C LEU A 252 -4.75 -13.90 -10.44
N GLU A 253 -5.63 -13.02 -10.91
CA GLU A 253 -5.91 -12.88 -12.34
C GLU A 253 -5.01 -11.80 -12.95
N GLY A 254 -4.21 -12.16 -13.97
CA GLY A 254 -3.33 -11.21 -14.62
C GLY A 254 -2.21 -11.87 -15.40
N ILE A 255 -1.05 -11.19 -15.45
CA ILE A 255 0.10 -11.64 -16.26
C ILE A 255 1.07 -12.55 -15.50
N GLY A 256 0.97 -12.64 -14.17
CA GLY A 256 1.88 -13.45 -13.36
C GLY A 256 3.26 -12.82 -13.17
N ALA A 257 3.32 -11.56 -12.78
CA ALA A 257 4.56 -10.86 -12.46
C ALA A 257 4.39 -10.01 -11.19
N ARG A 258 5.45 -9.92 -10.39
CA ARG A 258 5.56 -8.98 -9.28
C ARG A 258 6.20 -7.69 -9.79
N LEU A 259 5.49 -6.58 -9.58
CA LEU A 259 5.91 -5.26 -10.03
C LEU A 259 6.37 -4.42 -8.85
N GLN A 260 7.33 -3.54 -9.10
CA GLN A 260 7.88 -2.63 -8.11
C GLN A 260 8.14 -1.27 -8.77
N THR A 261 8.00 -0.18 -8.01
CA THR A 261 8.44 1.14 -8.44
C THR A 261 9.97 1.25 -8.38
N ASP A 262 10.59 1.69 -9.47
CA ASP A 262 12.01 2.01 -9.58
C ASP A 262 12.17 3.43 -10.17
N GLY A 263 12.29 4.43 -9.29
CA GLY A 263 12.21 5.84 -9.67
C GLY A 263 10.84 6.16 -10.27
N ASP A 264 10.82 6.70 -11.49
CA ASP A 264 9.60 6.98 -12.23
C ASP A 264 9.13 5.79 -13.09
N TYR A 265 9.82 4.65 -13.07
CA TYR A 265 9.46 3.49 -13.88
C TYR A 265 8.82 2.38 -13.05
N THR A 266 7.98 1.57 -13.69
CA THR A 266 7.53 0.29 -13.12
C THR A 266 8.47 -0.82 -13.58
N LYS A 267 9.17 -1.43 -12.63
CA LYS A 267 10.09 -2.55 -12.87
C LYS A 267 9.40 -3.88 -12.57
N VAL A 268 9.67 -4.88 -13.40
CA VAL A 268 9.35 -6.27 -13.11
C VAL A 268 10.37 -6.78 -12.09
N ALA A 269 9.96 -6.95 -10.84
CA ALA A 269 10.83 -7.48 -9.80
C ALA A 269 11.02 -8.99 -9.97
N GLU A 270 9.95 -9.71 -10.29
CA GLU A 270 9.97 -11.17 -10.41
C GLU A 270 8.87 -11.65 -11.37
N ILE A 271 9.16 -12.74 -12.08
CA ILE A 271 8.19 -13.47 -12.91
C ILE A 271 7.71 -14.70 -12.14
N ILE A 272 6.40 -14.87 -12.04
CA ILE A 272 5.79 -15.97 -11.30
C ILE A 272 5.82 -17.22 -12.19
N VAL A 273 6.54 -18.26 -11.73
CA VAL A 273 6.69 -19.53 -12.45
C VAL A 273 5.33 -20.16 -12.74
N GLY A 274 5.13 -20.61 -13.97
CA GLY A 274 3.85 -21.17 -14.44
C GLY A 274 2.79 -20.14 -14.81
N GLY A 275 3.01 -18.84 -14.53
CA GLY A 275 2.13 -17.75 -14.96
C GLY A 275 2.25 -17.41 -16.45
N PRO A 276 1.35 -16.57 -17.01
CA PRO A 276 1.37 -16.18 -18.42
C PRO A 276 2.68 -15.55 -18.90
N ALA A 277 3.26 -14.63 -18.14
CA ALA A 277 4.52 -13.98 -18.47
C ALA A 277 5.67 -15.01 -18.53
N TRP A 278 5.69 -15.97 -17.59
CA TRP A 278 6.66 -17.06 -17.59
C TRP A 278 6.51 -17.98 -18.80
N LYS A 279 5.28 -18.36 -19.16
CA LYS A 279 4.99 -19.19 -20.34
C LYS A 279 5.34 -18.49 -21.65
N GLY A 280 5.16 -17.18 -21.71
CA GLY A 280 5.52 -16.37 -22.88
C GLY A 280 7.03 -16.20 -23.03
N GLY A 281 7.78 -16.12 -21.93
CA GLY A 281 9.23 -16.01 -21.92
C GLY A 281 9.79 -14.66 -22.39
N GLU A 282 8.94 -13.79 -22.95
CA GLU A 282 9.36 -12.48 -23.46
C GLU A 282 9.54 -11.43 -22.36
N LEU A 283 8.78 -11.49 -21.27
CA LEU A 283 8.88 -10.55 -20.16
C LEU A 283 9.82 -11.12 -19.09
N GLU A 284 10.82 -10.34 -18.69
CA GLU A 284 11.90 -10.82 -17.83
C GLU A 284 12.03 -9.96 -16.57
N ALA A 285 12.70 -10.51 -15.55
CA ALA A 285 13.03 -9.74 -14.36
C ALA A 285 13.98 -8.58 -14.71
N ASN A 286 13.75 -7.44 -14.06
CA ASN A 286 14.38 -6.13 -14.29
C ASN A 286 13.94 -5.38 -15.55
N ASP A 287 13.02 -5.92 -16.35
CA ASP A 287 12.38 -5.14 -17.41
C ASP A 287 11.60 -3.95 -16.82
N ARG A 288 11.59 -2.83 -17.54
CA ARG A 288 10.82 -1.63 -17.17
C ARG A 288 9.63 -1.48 -18.09
N ILE A 289 8.43 -1.55 -17.54
CA ILE A 289 7.18 -1.33 -18.26
C ILE A 289 6.97 0.19 -18.37
N MET A 290 6.87 0.69 -19.59
CA MET A 290 6.70 2.11 -19.88
C MET A 290 5.28 2.46 -20.30
N LYS A 291 4.62 1.59 -21.07
CA LYS A 291 3.25 1.80 -21.55
C LYS A 291 2.44 0.51 -21.51
N VAL A 292 1.13 0.67 -21.35
CA VAL A 292 0.16 -0.42 -21.33
C VAL A 292 -0.96 -0.13 -22.33
N ALA A 293 -1.37 -1.13 -23.11
CA ALA A 293 -2.54 -1.07 -23.98
C ALA A 293 -3.45 -2.28 -23.72
N GLN A 294 -4.76 -2.06 -23.84
CA GLN A 294 -5.78 -3.09 -23.60
C GLN A 294 -6.16 -3.79 -24.91
N GLY A 295 -6.16 -5.13 -24.93
CA GLY A 295 -6.55 -5.88 -26.11
C GLY A 295 -5.73 -5.51 -27.34
N ASP A 296 -6.44 -5.28 -28.44
CA ASP A 296 -5.88 -4.78 -29.70
C ASP A 296 -6.16 -3.27 -29.89
N ASP A 297 -6.54 -2.56 -28.82
CA ASP A 297 -6.80 -1.11 -28.85
C ASP A 297 -5.52 -0.35 -29.22
N PRO A 298 -5.52 0.49 -30.27
CA PRO A 298 -4.33 1.24 -30.68
C PRO A 298 -3.82 2.23 -29.61
N GLU A 299 -4.65 2.60 -28.63
CA GLU A 299 -4.28 3.55 -27.60
C GLU A 299 -3.33 2.94 -26.55
N TRP A 300 -2.22 3.65 -26.30
CA TRP A 300 -1.25 3.31 -25.28
C TRP A 300 -1.34 4.30 -24.13
N THR A 301 -1.53 3.78 -22.92
CA THR A 301 -1.41 4.57 -21.70
C THR A 301 0.05 4.59 -21.26
N ASP A 302 0.66 5.77 -21.21
CA ASP A 302 1.98 5.95 -20.59
C ASP A 302 1.82 5.82 -19.08
N ILE A 303 2.59 4.92 -18.47
CA ILE A 303 2.53 4.61 -17.04
C ILE A 303 3.73 5.17 -16.27
N THR A 304 4.60 5.94 -16.93
CA THR A 304 5.77 6.56 -16.30
C THR A 304 5.30 7.53 -15.22
N GLY A 305 5.79 7.34 -14.00
CA GLY A 305 5.44 8.14 -12.83
C GLY A 305 4.08 7.80 -12.22
N MET A 306 3.31 6.82 -12.74
CA MET A 306 2.07 6.40 -12.09
C MET A 306 2.34 5.68 -10.76
N VAL A 307 1.35 5.72 -9.85
CA VAL A 307 1.40 4.91 -8.62
C VAL A 307 1.28 3.45 -8.98
N ILE A 308 2.07 2.60 -8.31
CA ILE A 308 2.15 1.16 -8.62
C ILE A 308 0.79 0.46 -8.63
N ASN A 309 -0.13 0.85 -7.73
CA ASN A 309 -1.47 0.28 -7.65
C ASN A 309 -2.29 0.57 -8.91
N ASP A 310 -2.20 1.77 -9.47
CA ASP A 310 -2.88 2.13 -10.71
C ASP A 310 -2.31 1.35 -11.90
N VAL A 311 -0.98 1.22 -11.94
CA VAL A 311 -0.31 0.41 -12.96
C VAL A 311 -0.75 -1.05 -12.89
N VAL A 312 -0.81 -1.60 -11.67
CA VAL A 312 -1.28 -2.97 -11.43
C VAL A 312 -2.72 -3.15 -11.90
N GLN A 313 -3.60 -2.17 -11.68
CA GLN A 313 -4.99 -2.21 -12.18
C GLN A 313 -5.08 -2.23 -13.70
N LEU A 314 -4.21 -1.49 -14.41
CA LEU A 314 -4.15 -1.51 -15.88
C LEU A 314 -3.63 -2.86 -16.41
N ILE A 315 -2.67 -3.47 -15.72
CA ILE A 315 -2.03 -4.72 -16.16
C ILE A 315 -2.89 -5.95 -15.80
N ARG A 316 -3.57 -5.93 -14.65
CA ARG A 316 -4.57 -6.96 -14.28
C ARG A 316 -5.79 -6.88 -15.19
N GLY A 317 -6.60 -7.93 -15.15
CA GLY A 317 -7.82 -8.01 -15.94
C GLY A 317 -8.29 -9.45 -16.08
N THR A 318 -9.49 -9.61 -16.62
CA THR A 318 -10.17 -10.90 -16.74
C THR A 318 -9.32 -11.92 -17.51
N PRO A 319 -9.24 -13.18 -17.06
CA PRO A 319 -8.58 -14.26 -17.79
C PRO A 319 -9.07 -14.36 -19.25
N GLY A 320 -8.15 -14.69 -20.15
CA GLY A 320 -8.40 -14.75 -21.60
C GLY A 320 -8.33 -13.41 -22.32
N THR A 321 -8.32 -12.27 -21.61
CA THR A 321 -8.12 -10.96 -22.24
C THR A 321 -6.63 -10.71 -22.52
N LYS A 322 -6.35 -9.94 -23.57
CA LYS A 322 -4.98 -9.58 -23.95
C LYS A 322 -4.58 -8.24 -23.32
N VAL A 323 -3.34 -8.14 -22.87
CA VAL A 323 -2.67 -6.89 -22.53
C VAL A 323 -1.39 -6.77 -23.34
N ARG A 324 -1.07 -5.56 -23.77
CA ARG A 324 0.17 -5.27 -24.47
C ARG A 324 1.02 -4.31 -23.65
N LEU A 325 2.29 -4.64 -23.51
CA LEU A 325 3.25 -3.94 -22.68
C LEU A 325 4.36 -3.41 -23.58
N TYR A 326 4.62 -2.11 -23.51
CA TYR A 326 5.81 -1.54 -24.11
C TYR A 326 6.89 -1.49 -23.04
N VAL A 327 7.91 -2.32 -23.19
CA VAL A 327 8.94 -2.54 -22.17
C VAL A 327 10.30 -2.07 -22.66
N LYS A 328 11.12 -1.61 -21.72
CA LYS A 328 12.55 -1.40 -21.89
C LYS A 328 13.30 -2.52 -21.17
N LYS A 329 14.10 -3.26 -21.92
CA LYS A 329 14.94 -4.36 -21.44
C LYS A 329 16.13 -3.87 -20.64
N ALA A 330 16.73 -4.76 -19.86
CA ALA A 330 17.93 -4.48 -19.09
C ALA A 330 19.13 -4.08 -19.97
N ASP A 331 19.20 -4.59 -21.21
CA ASP A 331 20.22 -4.23 -22.21
C ASP A 331 19.97 -2.87 -22.88
N GLY A 332 18.86 -2.21 -22.56
CA GLY A 332 18.47 -0.91 -23.08
C GLY A 332 17.59 -0.95 -24.34
N SER A 333 17.37 -2.13 -24.94
CA SER A 333 16.44 -2.31 -26.05
C SER A 333 14.99 -2.10 -25.61
N THR A 334 14.11 -1.86 -26.58
CA THR A 334 12.66 -1.71 -26.32
C THR A 334 11.88 -2.72 -27.13
N GLN A 335 10.82 -3.27 -26.54
CA GLN A 335 10.01 -4.32 -27.16
C GLN A 335 8.55 -4.13 -26.78
N GLU A 336 7.65 -4.43 -27.72
CA GLU A 336 6.23 -4.67 -27.43
C GLU A 336 6.03 -6.15 -27.11
N ILE A 337 5.42 -6.44 -25.96
CA ILE A 337 5.12 -7.78 -25.48
C ILE A 337 3.62 -7.93 -25.35
N SER A 338 3.05 -8.98 -25.93
CA SER A 338 1.62 -9.29 -25.81
C SER A 338 1.41 -10.48 -24.89
N ILE A 339 0.64 -10.30 -23.82
CA ILE A 339 0.36 -11.35 -22.84
C ILE A 339 -1.14 -11.58 -22.77
N ILE A 340 -1.57 -12.84 -22.88
CA ILE A 340 -2.94 -13.24 -22.56
C ILE A 340 -3.01 -13.48 -21.06
N ARG A 341 -3.88 -12.73 -20.38
CA ARG A 341 -4.09 -12.86 -18.94
C ARG A 341 -4.67 -14.24 -18.62
N ASP A 342 -4.27 -14.79 -17.49
CA ASP A 342 -4.78 -16.07 -17.00
C ASP A 342 -4.86 -16.05 -15.48
N VAL A 343 -5.41 -17.10 -14.91
CA VAL A 343 -5.35 -17.36 -13.48
C VAL A 343 -3.95 -17.83 -13.12
N VAL A 344 -3.32 -17.12 -12.19
CA VAL A 344 -1.99 -17.39 -11.66
C VAL A 344 -2.14 -17.90 -10.24
N ILE A 345 -1.50 -19.04 -9.97
CA ILE A 345 -1.52 -19.71 -8.68
C ILE A 345 -0.21 -19.38 -7.95
N LEU A 346 -0.31 -18.72 -6.80
CA LEU A 346 0.82 -18.33 -5.96
C LEU A 346 1.24 -19.51 -5.08
N GLU A 347 1.98 -20.48 -5.66
CA GLU A 347 2.37 -21.72 -4.97
C GLU A 347 3.18 -21.47 -3.68
N GLU A 348 3.86 -20.33 -3.56
CA GLU A 348 4.55 -19.89 -2.33
C GLU A 348 3.62 -19.70 -1.13
N GLY A 349 2.35 -19.38 -1.39
CA GLY A 349 1.36 -19.10 -0.36
C GLY A 349 0.70 -20.34 0.23
N PHE A 350 1.08 -21.55 -0.21
CA PHE A 350 0.43 -22.80 0.19
C PHE A 350 1.33 -23.68 1.05
N ALA A 351 0.72 -24.69 1.68
CA ALA A 351 1.43 -25.66 2.52
C ALA A 351 2.49 -26.39 1.71
N LYS A 352 3.68 -26.57 2.30
CA LYS A 352 4.80 -27.29 1.70
C LYS A 352 5.46 -28.16 2.75
N SER A 353 6.01 -29.29 2.32
CA SER A 353 6.81 -30.15 3.20
C SER A 353 8.22 -30.37 2.65
N LEU A 354 9.14 -30.64 3.58
CA LEU A 354 10.50 -31.13 3.30
C LEU A 354 10.91 -32.12 4.39
N ILE A 355 11.98 -32.87 4.15
CA ILE A 355 12.55 -33.80 5.15
C ILE A 355 13.88 -33.24 5.62
N ILE A 356 14.07 -33.22 6.94
CA ILE A 356 15.30 -32.83 7.61
C ILE A 356 15.91 -34.10 8.19
N GLU A 357 17.16 -34.37 7.86
CA GLU A 357 17.94 -35.43 8.50
C GLU A 357 18.68 -34.84 9.71
N THR A 358 18.51 -35.46 10.89
CA THR A 358 19.20 -35.05 12.10
C THR A 358 20.60 -35.67 12.19
N PRO A 359 21.50 -35.14 13.03
CA PRO A 359 22.80 -35.76 13.28
C PRO A 359 22.71 -37.21 13.79
N ASP A 360 21.58 -37.59 14.39
CA ASP A 360 21.30 -38.93 14.91
C ASP A 360 20.63 -39.85 13.86
N ASN A 361 20.61 -39.45 12.58
CA ASN A 361 19.97 -40.13 11.44
C ASN A 361 18.44 -40.30 11.56
N GLU A 362 17.77 -39.45 12.34
CA GLU A 362 16.30 -39.38 12.33
C GLU A 362 15.83 -38.54 11.14
N ARG A 363 14.75 -38.98 10.49
CA ARG A 363 14.10 -38.27 9.38
C ARG A 363 12.90 -37.51 9.92
N ILE A 364 13.01 -36.19 10.01
CA ILE A 364 11.93 -35.34 10.49
C ILE A 364 11.25 -34.67 9.31
N GLY A 365 9.96 -34.91 9.14
CA GLY A 365 9.11 -34.18 8.20
C GLY A 365 8.84 -32.78 8.71
N PHE A 366 9.28 -31.76 7.99
CA PHE A 366 8.98 -30.37 8.29
C PHE A 366 7.86 -29.91 7.36
N LEU A 367 6.69 -29.64 7.92
CA LEU A 367 5.51 -29.13 7.22
C LEU A 367 5.35 -27.66 7.55
N TYR A 368 5.53 -26.79 6.55
CA TYR A 368 5.33 -25.36 6.66
C TYR A 368 3.92 -24.97 6.23
N LEU A 369 3.17 -24.34 7.13
CA LEU A 369 1.86 -23.76 6.81
C LEU A 369 1.91 -22.23 7.00
N PRO A 370 2.07 -21.46 5.90
CA PRO A 370 2.26 -20.01 6.00
C PRO A 370 1.03 -19.24 6.52
N LYS A 371 -0.19 -19.74 6.25
CA LYS A 371 -1.47 -19.11 6.62
C LYS A 371 -2.61 -20.11 6.54
N PHE A 372 -3.73 -19.82 7.19
CA PHE A 372 -4.97 -20.61 7.04
C PHE A 372 -5.75 -20.14 5.80
N TYR A 373 -5.27 -20.47 4.61
CA TYR A 373 -5.89 -20.01 3.35
C TYR A 373 -7.13 -20.82 2.95
N ALA A 374 -8.07 -20.14 2.29
CA ALA A 374 -9.21 -20.75 1.62
C ALA A 374 -9.68 -19.89 0.44
N ASP A 375 -9.83 -20.50 -0.73
CA ASP A 375 -10.55 -19.87 -1.83
C ASP A 375 -12.06 -20.16 -1.72
N PHE A 376 -12.80 -19.17 -1.21
CA PHE A 376 -14.26 -19.26 -1.03
C PHE A 376 -15.05 -19.02 -2.32
N ASN A 377 -14.43 -18.39 -3.31
CA ASN A 377 -15.12 -17.94 -4.52
C ASN A 377 -15.18 -19.02 -5.60
N HIS A 378 -14.34 -20.05 -5.48
CA HIS A 378 -14.25 -21.12 -6.48
C HIS A 378 -14.48 -22.49 -5.86
N LYS A 379 -15.24 -23.32 -6.58
CA LYS A 379 -15.59 -24.68 -6.13
C LYS A 379 -14.37 -25.60 -6.04
N ASP A 380 -13.39 -25.39 -6.91
CA ASP A 380 -12.08 -26.05 -6.97
C ASP A 380 -11.00 -25.28 -6.19
N GLY A 381 -11.39 -24.28 -5.40
CA GLY A 381 -10.51 -23.45 -4.62
C GLY A 381 -9.66 -24.25 -3.63
N ARG A 382 -8.37 -23.90 -3.53
CA ARG A 382 -7.45 -24.51 -2.57
C ARG A 382 -7.83 -24.17 -1.13
N ARG A 383 -7.60 -25.14 -0.24
CA ARG A 383 -7.88 -25.04 1.21
C ARG A 383 -6.71 -25.62 1.98
N CYS A 384 -6.28 -24.91 3.01
CA CYS A 384 -5.10 -25.32 3.78
C CYS A 384 -5.21 -26.73 4.35
N ALA A 385 -6.38 -27.13 4.86
CA ALA A 385 -6.58 -28.46 5.42
C ALA A 385 -6.37 -29.58 4.37
N ALA A 386 -6.82 -29.38 3.13
CA ALA A 386 -6.67 -30.36 2.06
C ALA A 386 -5.21 -30.48 1.62
N ASP A 387 -4.51 -29.34 1.46
CA ASP A 387 -3.11 -29.33 1.06
C ASP A 387 -2.20 -29.89 2.17
N VAL A 388 -2.45 -29.55 3.44
CA VAL A 388 -1.75 -30.15 4.59
C VAL A 388 -1.94 -31.66 4.62
N ALA A 389 -3.14 -32.17 4.32
CA ALA A 389 -3.37 -33.62 4.24
C ALA A 389 -2.54 -34.26 3.12
N VAL A 390 -2.43 -33.63 1.96
CA VAL A 390 -1.59 -34.10 0.85
C VAL A 390 -0.11 -34.12 1.23
N GLU A 391 0.41 -33.03 1.81
CA GLU A 391 1.80 -32.96 2.27
C GLU A 391 2.09 -33.97 3.40
N LEU A 392 1.15 -34.18 4.30
CA LEU A 392 1.25 -35.19 5.35
C LEU A 392 1.34 -36.61 4.78
N GLU A 393 0.56 -36.94 3.75
CA GLU A 393 0.66 -38.25 3.09
C GLU A 393 1.99 -38.44 2.37
N LYS A 394 2.56 -37.38 1.75
CA LYS A 394 3.91 -37.43 1.17
C LYS A 394 4.96 -37.76 2.23
N LEU A 395 4.93 -37.08 3.36
CA LEU A 395 5.84 -37.31 4.48
C LEU A 395 5.72 -38.74 5.04
N LYS A 396 4.49 -39.26 5.16
CA LYS A 396 4.25 -40.65 5.59
C LYS A 396 4.81 -41.68 4.61
N GLN A 397 4.66 -41.46 3.30
CA GLN A 397 5.21 -42.35 2.27
C GLN A 397 6.74 -42.43 2.32
N GLU A 398 7.38 -41.34 2.75
CA GLU A 398 8.82 -41.26 2.98
C GLU A 398 9.29 -41.88 4.31
N ASN A 399 8.36 -42.41 5.13
CA ASN A 399 8.62 -43.05 6.42
C ASN A 399 9.43 -42.16 7.38
N VAL A 400 9.03 -40.91 7.53
CA VAL A 400 9.61 -40.00 8.54
C VAL A 400 9.31 -40.47 9.96
N ASP A 401 10.25 -40.27 10.89
CA ASP A 401 10.16 -40.67 12.29
C ASP A 401 9.28 -39.71 13.11
N GLY A 402 9.16 -38.46 12.66
CA GLY A 402 8.36 -37.42 13.32
C GLY A 402 8.00 -36.30 12.36
N ILE A 403 7.01 -35.48 12.74
CA ILE A 403 6.54 -34.34 11.93
C ILE A 403 6.47 -33.08 12.78
N ILE A 404 7.04 -32.00 12.26
CA ILE A 404 6.91 -30.65 12.80
C ILE A 404 5.96 -29.86 11.89
N LEU A 405 4.89 -29.32 12.48
CA LEU A 405 4.04 -28.34 11.81
C LEU A 405 4.50 -26.93 12.22
N ASP A 406 5.09 -26.19 11.27
CA ASP A 406 5.54 -24.83 11.51
C ASP A 406 4.42 -23.82 11.23
N LEU A 407 4.00 -23.16 12.31
CA LEU A 407 3.04 -22.06 12.32
C LEU A 407 3.68 -20.72 12.74
N ARG A 408 5.01 -20.64 12.82
CA ARG A 408 5.68 -19.37 13.12
C ARG A 408 5.38 -18.36 12.01
N ASN A 409 5.08 -17.13 12.41
CA ASN A 409 4.65 -16.04 11.52
C ASN A 409 3.35 -16.32 10.74
N ASN A 410 2.57 -17.33 11.13
CA ASN A 410 1.23 -17.55 10.60
C ASN A 410 0.24 -16.62 11.32
N GLY A 411 -0.20 -15.56 10.62
CA GLY A 411 -1.12 -14.55 11.15
C GLY A 411 -2.58 -14.98 11.24
N GLY A 412 -2.91 -16.24 10.94
CA GLY A 412 -4.29 -16.74 10.88
C GLY A 412 -4.80 -16.91 9.45
N GLY A 413 -6.13 -16.79 9.27
CA GLY A 413 -6.81 -16.91 8.00
C GLY A 413 -8.28 -17.35 8.16
N SER A 414 -8.76 -18.13 7.18
CA SER A 414 -10.10 -18.72 7.11
C SER A 414 -10.46 -19.63 8.28
#